data_AF-J4UR96-F1
#
_entry.id   AF-J4UR96-F1
#
_cell.length_a   1.000
_cell.length_b   1.000
_cell.length_c   1.000
_cell.angle_alpha   90.00
_cell.angle_beta   90.00
_cell.angle_gamma   90.00
#
_symmetry.space_group_name_H-M   'P 1'
#
loop_
_entity.id
_entity.type
_entity.pdbx_description
1 polymer ?
#
loop_
_entity_poly.entity_id
_entity_poly.type
_entity_poly.pdbx_seq_one_letter_code
_entity_poly.pdbx_strand_id
1 'polypeptide(L)'
;MKPSTSSTLVNALRGLQICSPSPLRQIQLPLLRQSGVLSTAWAQQPKSFSTTAPVFGTWLEPDINRKKKMAKGRARVATGGSTKGTTVIWGDFGLRMTDKQRRISAKSLKVAEDTIKTRLRGQKYRIYKRKCCNVGVYVSGNEMRMGKGKGSFDHWATRMAVSQILFEVRGRIHEQVVRDAFRLAGNKLPGQWEFVKKGEAPVVGLTKLDGVTLEELKRPRRQIPPARILEEVGTAPSIAEAGSGGQPPASS
;
A
#
# COMPACT_ATOMS: atom_id res chain seq x y z
N MET A 1 47.74 79.11 47.91
CA MET A 1 46.89 78.37 48.86
C MET A 1 45.67 77.84 48.12
N LYS A 2 45.24 76.63 48.51
CA LYS A 2 44.11 75.80 48.03
C LYS A 2 44.37 74.89 46.81
N PRO A 3 44.49 73.56 47.03
CA PRO A 3 44.51 72.54 46.00
C PRO A 3 43.10 72.04 45.65
N SER A 4 42.87 71.69 44.38
CA SER A 4 41.65 71.07 43.86
C SER A 4 41.82 69.56 43.67
N THR A 5 40.79 68.83 44.05
CA THR A 5 40.67 67.39 44.26
C THR A 5 40.30 66.61 42.98
N SER A 6 40.95 65.48 42.73
CA SER A 6 40.47 64.42 41.82
C SER A 6 40.21 63.14 42.60
N SER A 7 38.94 62.86 42.92
CA SER A 7 38.47 61.63 43.57
C SER A 7 37.74 60.71 42.58
N THR A 8 38.37 60.43 41.44
CA THR A 8 37.82 59.61 40.34
C THR A 8 37.79 58.10 40.59
N LEU A 9 37.97 57.63 41.84
CA LEU A 9 37.91 56.19 42.17
C LEU A 9 36.75 55.76 43.08
N VAL A 10 35.96 56.69 43.63
CA VAL A 10 34.86 56.34 44.56
C VAL A 10 33.50 56.13 43.85
N ASN A 11 33.36 56.58 42.60
CA ASN A 11 32.09 56.47 41.86
C ASN A 11 31.91 55.17 41.05
N ALA A 12 32.90 54.27 40.99
CA ALA A 12 32.81 53.03 40.21
C ALA A 12 32.09 51.87 40.94
N LEU A 13 31.82 51.97 42.24
CA LEU A 13 31.30 50.86 43.05
C LEU A 13 29.86 51.06 43.56
N ARG A 14 29.16 52.12 43.13
CA ARG A 14 27.74 52.38 43.53
C ARG A 14 26.69 51.77 42.59
N GLY A 15 27.08 50.99 41.59
CA GLY A 15 26.16 50.41 40.59
C GLY A 15 25.75 48.95 40.83
N LEU A 16 26.34 48.25 41.81
CA LEU A 16 26.02 46.85 42.07
C LEU A 16 24.94 46.75 43.16
N GLN A 17 23.68 46.97 42.78
CA GLN A 17 22.55 46.53 43.57
C GLN A 17 22.19 45.09 43.21
N ILE A 18 22.30 44.20 44.20
CA ILE A 18 21.80 42.82 44.13
C ILE A 18 20.27 42.91 44.09
N CYS A 19 19.67 42.40 43.01
CA CYS A 19 18.23 42.37 42.84
C CYS A 19 17.56 41.56 43.97
N SER A 20 16.53 42.13 44.60
CA SER A 20 15.67 41.44 45.56
C SER A 20 15.03 40.19 44.91
N PRO A 21 14.97 39.04 45.61
CA PRO A 21 14.32 37.85 45.05
C PRO A 21 12.83 38.11 44.90
N SER A 22 12.33 38.03 43.66
CA SER A 22 10.89 38.08 43.38
C SER A 22 10.18 36.94 44.13
N PRO A 23 9.01 37.18 44.75
CA PRO A 23 8.27 36.10 45.40
C PRO A 23 7.89 35.06 44.35
N LEU A 24 8.15 33.78 44.66
CA LEU A 24 7.78 32.65 43.83
C LEU A 24 6.30 32.75 43.46
N ARG A 25 6.03 32.91 42.16
CA ARG A 25 4.69 32.86 41.59
C ARG A 25 4.09 31.52 42.00
N GLN A 26 3.07 31.52 42.87
CA GLN A 26 2.32 30.31 43.21
C GLN A 26 1.86 29.68 41.89
N ILE A 27 2.37 28.49 41.62
CA ILE A 27 1.86 27.64 40.55
C ILE A 27 0.44 27.28 41.00
N GLN A 28 -0.56 27.98 40.46
CA GLN A 28 -1.91 27.48 40.50
C GLN A 28 -1.90 26.17 39.74
N LEU A 29 -2.00 25.06 40.47
CA LEU A 29 -2.32 23.76 39.89
C LEU A 29 -3.60 23.96 39.06
N PRO A 30 -3.60 23.60 37.76
CA PRO A 30 -4.82 23.69 36.99
C PRO A 30 -5.85 22.80 37.68
N LEU A 31 -6.96 23.41 38.10
CA LEU A 31 -8.15 22.72 38.59
C LEU A 31 -8.41 21.54 37.66
N LEU A 32 -8.46 20.34 38.24
CA LEU A 32 -8.72 19.09 37.54
C LEU A 32 -10.00 19.28 36.72
N ARG A 33 -9.85 19.65 35.45
CA ARG A 33 -10.96 19.64 34.49
C ARG A 33 -11.35 18.20 34.45
N GLN A 34 -12.48 17.87 35.07
CA GLN A 34 -13.08 16.55 34.97
C GLN A 34 -13.11 16.24 33.49
N SER A 35 -12.20 15.37 33.05
CA SER A 35 -12.30 14.75 31.75
C SER A 35 -13.56 13.92 31.90
N GLY A 36 -14.69 14.51 31.48
CA GLY A 36 -15.87 13.74 31.16
C GLY A 36 -15.37 12.55 30.39
N VAL A 37 -15.73 11.37 30.88
CA VAL A 37 -15.39 10.11 30.26
C VAL A 37 -15.99 10.20 28.85
N LEU A 38 -15.19 10.70 27.91
CA LEU A 38 -15.49 10.64 26.50
C LEU A 38 -15.42 9.15 26.24
N SER A 39 -16.60 8.55 26.33
CA SER A 39 -16.87 7.18 25.97
C SER A 39 -15.95 6.81 24.82
N THR A 40 -15.07 5.84 25.09
CA THR A 40 -14.15 5.22 24.13
C THR A 40 -14.91 4.48 23.01
N ALA A 41 -16.18 4.83 22.78
CA ALA A 41 -17.07 4.24 21.78
C ALA A 41 -16.82 4.74 20.34
N TRP A 42 -15.82 5.59 20.10
CA TRP A 42 -15.45 5.99 18.72
C TRP A 42 -14.07 5.52 18.24
N ALA A 43 -13.34 4.73 19.04
CA ALA A 43 -12.01 4.24 18.66
C ALA A 43 -11.99 2.82 18.05
N GLN A 44 -13.14 2.26 17.69
CA GLN A 44 -13.21 1.10 16.80
C GLN A 44 -13.89 1.50 15.50
N GLN A 45 -13.25 2.38 14.72
CA GLN A 45 -13.53 2.42 13.30
C GLN A 45 -13.20 1.02 12.74
N PRO A 46 -14.18 0.23 12.26
CA PRO A 46 -13.88 -1.07 11.68
C PRO A 46 -12.89 -0.85 10.55
N LYS A 47 -11.75 -1.56 10.61
CA LYS A 47 -10.64 -1.48 9.66
C LYS A 47 -11.20 -1.31 8.24
N SER A 48 -10.98 -0.14 7.64
CA SER A 48 -11.58 0.19 6.34
C SER A 48 -11.34 -0.93 5.35
N PHE A 49 -12.43 -1.64 5.02
CA PHE A 49 -12.46 -2.73 4.06
C PHE A 49 -12.04 -2.24 2.66
N SER A 50 -12.14 -0.94 2.40
CA SER A 50 -11.62 -0.32 1.19
C SER A 50 -10.16 0.07 1.37
N THR A 51 -9.31 -0.37 0.45
CA THR A 51 -7.89 0.01 0.44
C THR A 51 -7.64 1.40 -0.12
N THR A 52 -8.70 2.09 -0.55
CA THR A 52 -8.66 3.49 -0.94
C THR A 52 -9.69 4.28 -0.12
N ALA A 53 -9.30 5.48 0.33
CA ALA A 53 -10.22 6.37 1.04
C ALA A 53 -11.47 6.68 0.20
N PRO A 54 -12.66 6.82 0.81
CA PRO A 54 -13.84 7.26 0.08
C PRO A 54 -13.58 8.65 -0.50
N VAL A 55 -13.82 8.81 -1.79
CA VAL A 55 -13.74 10.09 -2.49
C VAL A 55 -15.12 10.31 -3.11
N PHE A 56 -15.63 11.54 -3.02
CA PHE A 56 -16.87 11.93 -3.68
C PHE A 56 -16.73 11.78 -5.21
N GLY A 57 -17.84 11.57 -5.90
CA GLY A 57 -17.87 11.27 -7.33
C GLY A 57 -17.93 9.76 -7.64
N THR A 58 -17.40 9.38 -8.80
CA THR A 58 -17.42 7.99 -9.28
C THR A 58 -16.07 7.31 -9.01
N TRP A 59 -16.04 5.98 -8.93
CA TRP A 59 -14.81 5.23 -8.67
C TRP A 59 -13.70 5.42 -9.73
N LEU A 60 -14.04 5.80 -10.95
CA LEU A 60 -13.11 6.12 -12.04
C LEU A 60 -12.82 7.62 -12.16
N GLU A 61 -13.75 8.46 -11.71
CA GLU A 61 -13.73 9.91 -11.85
C GLU A 61 -14.02 10.53 -10.47
N PRO A 62 -12.98 10.80 -9.68
CA PRO A 62 -13.12 11.42 -8.37
C PRO A 62 -13.45 12.91 -8.52
N ASP A 63 -14.19 13.44 -7.55
CA ASP A 63 -14.41 14.88 -7.42
C ASP A 63 -13.17 15.57 -6.80
N ILE A 64 -12.09 15.63 -7.59
CA ILE A 64 -10.83 16.27 -7.23
C ILE A 64 -10.46 17.26 -8.33
N ASN A 65 -10.07 18.48 -7.93
CA ASN A 65 -9.69 19.53 -8.87
C ASN A 65 -8.48 19.13 -9.74
N ARG A 66 -8.73 18.95 -11.05
CA ARG A 66 -7.73 18.59 -12.08
C ARG A 66 -6.66 19.65 -12.32
N LYS A 67 -6.83 20.89 -11.84
CA LYS A 67 -5.80 21.93 -11.93
C LYS A 67 -4.67 21.70 -10.93
N LYS A 68 -4.95 21.02 -9.80
CA LYS A 68 -3.97 20.75 -8.74
C LYS A 68 -3.10 19.55 -9.11
N LYS A 69 -1.92 19.83 -9.67
CA LYS A 69 -1.02 18.79 -10.21
C LYS A 69 -0.43 17.89 -9.11
N MET A 70 -0.65 16.58 -9.20
CA MET A 70 -0.17 15.60 -8.20
C MET A 70 1.19 15.00 -8.55
N ALA A 71 2.11 14.85 -7.60
CA ALA A 71 3.39 14.18 -7.84
C ALA A 71 3.19 12.69 -8.25
N LYS A 72 4.15 12.13 -9.02
CA LYS A 72 4.07 10.74 -9.53
C LYS A 72 3.87 9.73 -8.39
N GLY A 73 4.63 9.88 -7.30
CA GLY A 73 4.64 8.95 -6.17
C GLY A 73 5.04 7.52 -6.58
N ARG A 74 4.85 6.56 -5.69
CA ARG A 74 5.04 5.11 -5.94
C ARG A 74 3.89 4.32 -5.32
N ALA A 75 3.61 3.15 -5.88
CA ALA A 75 2.66 2.23 -5.27
C ALA A 75 3.23 1.69 -3.95
N ARG A 76 2.35 1.40 -3.00
CA ARG A 76 2.76 0.97 -1.65
C ARG A 76 3.36 -0.43 -1.71
N VAL A 77 4.55 -0.59 -1.15
CA VAL A 77 5.18 -1.90 -0.88
C VAL A 77 5.06 -2.18 0.61
N ALA A 78 4.39 -3.28 0.97
CA ALA A 78 4.04 -3.58 2.35
C ALA A 78 5.12 -4.43 3.04
N THR A 79 6.19 -3.81 3.53
CA THR A 79 7.27 -4.52 4.22
C THR A 79 6.88 -4.98 5.64
N GLY A 80 6.03 -4.23 6.33
CA GLY A 80 5.61 -4.52 7.72
C GLY A 80 4.49 -5.55 7.89
N GLY A 81 4.34 -6.51 6.97
CA GLY A 81 3.36 -7.60 7.14
C GLY A 81 1.88 -7.24 6.91
N SER A 82 1.59 -6.18 6.14
CA SER A 82 0.21 -5.69 5.98
C SER A 82 -0.64 -6.56 5.04
N THR A 83 -1.71 -7.15 5.56
CA THR A 83 -2.71 -7.95 4.82
C THR A 83 -3.87 -7.13 4.23
N LYS A 84 -3.84 -5.80 4.35
CA LYS A 84 -4.96 -4.91 3.99
C LYS A 84 -5.36 -5.04 2.51
N GLY A 85 -6.60 -5.50 2.29
CA GLY A 85 -7.24 -5.67 0.98
C GLY A 85 -6.76 -6.85 0.17
N THR A 86 -6.13 -7.83 0.81
CA THR A 86 -5.72 -9.09 0.18
C THR A 86 -6.78 -10.18 0.25
N THR A 87 -7.85 -9.95 1.03
CA THR A 87 -8.98 -10.86 1.25
C THR A 87 -10.28 -10.31 0.68
N VAL A 88 -11.13 -11.23 0.23
CA VAL A 88 -12.48 -10.94 -0.30
C VAL A 88 -13.39 -10.63 0.88
N ILE A 89 -14.12 -9.52 0.82
CA ILE A 89 -14.94 -9.04 1.94
C ILE A 89 -16.44 -9.04 1.59
N TRP A 90 -16.81 -8.38 0.49
CA TRP A 90 -18.22 -8.12 0.16
C TRP A 90 -18.80 -9.20 -0.74
N GLY A 91 -18.03 -9.64 -1.73
CA GLY A 91 -18.40 -10.71 -2.66
C GLY A 91 -18.10 -12.12 -2.17
N ASP A 92 -18.38 -13.08 -3.05
CA ASP A 92 -18.07 -14.51 -2.86
C ASP A 92 -16.77 -14.87 -3.59
N PHE A 93 -16.48 -14.18 -4.69
CA PHE A 93 -15.30 -14.35 -5.52
C PHE A 93 -14.59 -13.02 -5.75
N GLY A 94 -13.27 -13.05 -5.95
CA GLY A 94 -12.47 -11.86 -6.22
C GLY A 94 -11.40 -12.06 -7.28
N LEU A 95 -10.98 -10.93 -7.87
CA LEU A 95 -9.84 -10.83 -8.78
C LEU A 95 -8.69 -10.14 -8.04
N ARG A 96 -7.62 -10.88 -7.76
CA ARG A 96 -6.43 -10.42 -7.01
C ARG A 96 -5.24 -10.24 -7.95
N MET A 97 -4.44 -9.20 -7.72
CA MET A 97 -3.17 -8.99 -8.42
C MET A 97 -2.08 -9.89 -7.82
N THR A 98 -1.37 -10.68 -8.62
CA THR A 98 -0.35 -11.62 -8.12
C THR A 98 1.08 -11.20 -8.49
N ASP A 99 1.25 -10.25 -9.42
CA ASP A 99 2.57 -9.86 -9.92
C ASP A 99 3.31 -8.83 -9.05
N LYS A 100 3.40 -7.58 -9.48
CA LYS A 100 4.18 -6.49 -8.86
C LYS A 100 3.27 -5.28 -8.69
N GLN A 101 3.64 -4.38 -7.79
CA GLN A 101 2.84 -3.19 -7.52
C GLN A 101 2.82 -2.29 -8.76
N ARG A 102 1.64 -1.86 -9.19
CA ARG A 102 1.48 -1.05 -10.41
C ARG A 102 0.55 0.13 -10.20
N ARG A 103 0.63 1.06 -11.14
CA ARG A 103 -0.38 2.10 -11.34
C ARG A 103 -1.27 1.69 -12.50
N ILE A 104 -2.57 1.55 -12.25
CA ILE A 104 -3.55 1.12 -13.24
C ILE A 104 -4.39 2.33 -13.64
N SER A 105 -4.56 2.55 -14.94
CA SER A 105 -5.36 3.66 -15.48
C SER A 105 -6.86 3.40 -15.31
N ALA A 106 -7.65 4.46 -15.23
CA ALA A 106 -9.11 4.38 -15.20
C ALA A 106 -9.67 3.69 -16.46
N LYS A 107 -9.04 3.91 -17.62
CA LYS A 107 -9.41 3.27 -18.89
C LYS A 107 -9.31 1.75 -18.81
N SER A 108 -8.17 1.21 -18.35
CA SER A 108 -7.99 -0.25 -18.22
C SER A 108 -8.99 -0.85 -17.23
N LEU A 109 -9.28 -0.14 -16.13
CA LEU A 109 -10.25 -0.56 -15.13
C LEU A 109 -11.69 -0.61 -15.69
N LYS A 110 -12.06 0.38 -16.52
CA LYS A 110 -13.36 0.38 -17.21
C LYS A 110 -13.49 -0.79 -18.19
N VAL A 111 -12.46 -1.03 -19.01
CA VAL A 111 -12.43 -2.16 -19.95
C VAL A 111 -12.57 -3.50 -19.22
N ALA A 112 -11.90 -3.65 -18.07
CA ALA A 112 -12.01 -4.85 -17.25
C ALA A 112 -13.41 -5.02 -16.65
N GLU A 113 -14.02 -3.96 -16.12
CA GLU A 113 -15.40 -3.99 -15.64
C GLU A 113 -16.37 -4.39 -16.75
N ASP A 114 -16.24 -3.80 -17.93
CA ASP A 114 -17.11 -4.08 -19.08
C ASP A 114 -16.92 -5.52 -19.57
N THR A 115 -15.70 -6.05 -19.55
CA THR A 115 -15.41 -7.45 -19.89
C THR A 115 -16.15 -8.41 -18.95
N ILE A 116 -16.12 -8.15 -17.64
CA ILE A 116 -16.86 -8.95 -16.64
C ILE A 116 -18.37 -8.86 -16.91
N LYS A 117 -18.88 -7.64 -17.14
CA LYS A 117 -20.31 -7.43 -17.39
C LYS A 117 -20.82 -8.15 -18.64
N THR A 118 -20.05 -8.08 -19.73
CA THR A 118 -20.36 -8.75 -20.99
C THR A 118 -20.38 -10.26 -20.81
N ARG A 119 -19.39 -10.83 -20.11
CA ARG A 119 -19.31 -12.28 -19.90
C ARG A 119 -20.41 -12.82 -18.98
N LEU A 120 -20.85 -12.02 -18.01
CA LEU A 120 -21.91 -12.36 -17.04
C LEU A 120 -23.30 -11.86 -17.46
N ARG A 121 -23.47 -11.36 -18.69
CA ARG A 121 -24.75 -10.81 -19.17
C ARG A 121 -25.87 -11.85 -19.04
N GLY A 122 -27.04 -11.41 -18.57
CA GLY A 122 -28.20 -12.28 -18.33
C GLY A 122 -28.19 -13.01 -16.99
N GLN A 123 -27.11 -12.94 -16.22
CA GLN A 123 -27.03 -13.51 -14.86
C GLN A 123 -27.39 -12.49 -13.79
N LYS A 124 -27.86 -12.97 -12.62
CA LYS A 124 -28.13 -12.12 -11.45
C LYS A 124 -26.87 -12.00 -10.58
N TYR A 125 -26.19 -10.86 -10.65
CA TYR A 125 -24.96 -10.61 -9.91
C TYR A 125 -24.77 -9.14 -9.52
N ARG A 126 -23.85 -8.93 -8.57
CA ARG A 126 -23.39 -7.61 -8.15
C ARG A 126 -21.87 -7.57 -8.18
N ILE A 127 -21.31 -6.59 -8.88
CA ILE A 127 -19.86 -6.31 -8.90
C ILE A 127 -19.55 -5.23 -7.88
N TYR A 128 -18.58 -5.52 -7.01
CA TYR A 128 -17.97 -4.55 -6.12
C TYR A 128 -16.58 -4.17 -6.62
N LYS A 129 -16.27 -2.88 -6.50
CA LYS A 129 -14.97 -2.31 -6.88
C LYS A 129 -14.23 -1.94 -5.61
N ARG A 130 -13.07 -2.57 -5.37
CA ARG A 130 -12.29 -2.41 -4.13
C ARG A 130 -11.33 -1.22 -4.14
N LYS A 131 -11.08 -0.66 -5.32
CA LYS A 131 -10.16 0.45 -5.58
C LYS A 131 -10.88 1.56 -6.31
N CYS A 132 -10.56 2.81 -6.00
CA CYS A 132 -10.93 3.98 -6.82
C CYS A 132 -9.69 4.67 -7.41
N CYS A 133 -9.89 5.41 -8.49
CA CYS A 133 -8.87 6.16 -9.21
C CYS A 133 -8.71 7.54 -8.59
N ASN A 134 -7.88 7.66 -7.56
CA ASN A 134 -7.69 8.91 -6.83
C ASN A 134 -6.39 9.65 -7.17
N VAL A 135 -5.65 9.20 -8.20
CA VAL A 135 -4.37 9.80 -8.59
C VAL A 135 -4.48 10.38 -9.98
N GLY A 136 -4.40 11.70 -10.10
CA GLY A 136 -4.31 12.39 -11.38
C GLY A 136 -2.92 12.21 -12.00
N VAL A 137 -2.88 11.70 -13.23
CA VAL A 137 -1.65 11.58 -14.03
C VAL A 137 -1.56 12.76 -14.97
N TYR A 138 -0.41 13.42 -14.95
CA TYR A 138 -0.11 14.60 -15.77
C TYR A 138 1.06 14.25 -16.68
N VAL A 139 0.87 14.43 -17.98
CA VAL A 139 1.82 14.01 -19.01
C VAL A 139 2.22 15.24 -19.82
N SER A 140 3.52 15.40 -20.05
CA SER A 140 4.01 16.41 -21.00
C SER A 140 3.92 15.82 -22.40
N GLY A 141 3.64 16.66 -23.39
CA GLY A 141 3.65 16.24 -24.79
C GLY A 141 4.98 15.59 -25.16
N ASN A 142 4.94 14.52 -25.94
CA ASN A 142 6.13 13.78 -26.37
C ASN A 142 7.03 14.63 -27.28
N GLU A 143 6.44 15.58 -27.99
CA GLU A 143 7.07 16.56 -28.86
C GLU A 143 7.81 17.68 -28.11
N MET A 144 7.53 17.87 -26.82
CA MET A 144 8.14 18.93 -26.02
C MET A 144 9.49 18.51 -25.44
N ARG A 145 10.49 19.39 -25.50
CA ARG A 145 11.78 19.20 -24.82
C ARG A 145 11.62 19.27 -23.30
N MET A 146 12.56 18.64 -22.60
CA MET A 146 12.63 18.66 -21.13
C MET A 146 12.80 20.10 -20.60
N GLY A 147 12.25 20.39 -19.42
CA GLY A 147 12.56 21.63 -18.68
C GLY A 147 11.51 22.75 -18.70
N LYS A 148 10.31 22.56 -19.25
CA LYS A 148 9.24 23.61 -19.30
C LYS A 148 8.16 23.46 -18.22
N GLY A 149 8.54 22.91 -17.07
CA GLY A 149 7.62 22.59 -15.98
C GLY A 149 6.83 21.30 -16.23
N LYS A 150 5.69 21.17 -15.56
CA LYS A 150 4.89 19.94 -15.55
C LYS A 150 3.76 20.00 -16.58
N GLY A 151 3.48 18.88 -17.26
CA GLY A 151 2.44 18.77 -18.28
C GLY A 151 1.00 19.01 -17.80
N SER A 152 0.06 18.82 -18.72
CA SER A 152 -1.39 18.91 -18.50
C SER A 152 -1.96 17.61 -17.91
N PHE A 153 -3.21 17.66 -17.45
CA PHE A 153 -3.91 16.47 -16.95
C PHE A 153 -4.23 15.53 -18.11
N ASP A 154 -3.96 14.24 -17.93
CA ASP A 154 -4.21 13.21 -18.94
C ASP A 154 -5.33 12.25 -18.50
N HIS A 155 -5.10 11.49 -17.42
CA HIS A 155 -6.09 10.54 -16.91
C HIS A 155 -6.00 10.30 -15.40
N TRP A 156 -7.08 9.76 -14.83
CA TRP A 156 -7.08 9.22 -13.47
C TRP A 156 -6.51 7.82 -13.43
N ALA A 157 -5.79 7.52 -12.37
CA ALA A 157 -5.23 6.20 -12.11
C ALA A 157 -5.36 5.83 -10.64
N THR A 158 -5.20 4.54 -10.34
CA THR A 158 -5.10 4.02 -8.98
C THR A 158 -3.76 3.37 -8.75
N ARG A 159 -3.24 3.47 -7.53
CA ARG A 159 -2.03 2.74 -7.11
C ARG A 159 -2.45 1.45 -6.42
N MET A 160 -1.99 0.33 -6.95
CA MET A 160 -2.30 -0.99 -6.43
C MET A 160 -1.03 -1.63 -5.86
N ALA A 161 -1.13 -2.15 -4.64
CA ALA A 161 -0.09 -2.98 -4.06
C ALA A 161 -0.27 -4.44 -4.49
N VAL A 162 0.77 -5.25 -4.31
CA VAL A 162 0.74 -6.69 -4.61
C VAL A 162 -0.30 -7.40 -3.75
N SER A 163 -0.88 -8.45 -4.31
CA SER A 163 -1.89 -9.30 -3.66
C SER A 163 -3.15 -8.56 -3.23
N GLN A 164 -3.39 -7.35 -3.74
CA GLN A 164 -4.65 -6.64 -3.50
C GLN A 164 -5.74 -7.10 -4.45
N ILE A 165 -6.96 -7.14 -3.94
CA ILE A 165 -8.15 -7.45 -4.72
C ILE A 165 -8.66 -6.17 -5.39
N LEU A 166 -9.00 -6.30 -6.67
CA LEU A 166 -9.53 -5.22 -7.48
C LEU A 166 -11.06 -5.28 -7.59
N PHE A 167 -11.58 -6.43 -8.02
CA PHE A 167 -13.01 -6.66 -8.19
C PHE A 167 -13.48 -7.79 -7.29
N GLU A 168 -14.73 -7.70 -6.85
CA GLU A 168 -15.44 -8.81 -6.24
C GLU A 168 -16.79 -9.00 -6.90
N VAL A 169 -17.26 -10.24 -6.94
CA VAL A 169 -18.57 -10.59 -7.47
C VAL A 169 -19.34 -11.37 -6.41
N ARG A 170 -20.60 -10.99 -6.21
CA ARG A 170 -21.60 -11.75 -5.42
C ARG A 170 -22.79 -12.08 -6.31
N GLY A 171 -23.30 -13.30 -6.23
CA GLY A 171 -24.49 -13.67 -7.01
C GLY A 171 -24.68 -15.18 -7.13
N ARG A 172 -25.86 -15.57 -7.61
CA ARG A 172 -26.21 -16.98 -7.87
C ARG A 172 -25.61 -17.40 -9.21
N ILE A 173 -24.28 -17.50 -9.28
CA ILE A 173 -23.54 -17.89 -10.48
C ILE A 173 -22.60 -19.04 -10.13
N HIS A 174 -22.48 -20.00 -11.04
CA HIS A 174 -21.51 -21.09 -10.92
C HIS A 174 -20.06 -20.56 -10.98
N GLU A 175 -19.19 -21.11 -10.12
CA GLU A 175 -17.80 -20.66 -9.97
C GLU A 175 -17.04 -20.58 -11.30
N GLN A 176 -17.19 -21.60 -12.16
CA GLN A 176 -16.44 -21.67 -13.43
C GLN A 176 -16.77 -20.51 -14.37
N VAL A 177 -18.00 -20.00 -14.33
CA VAL A 177 -18.43 -18.87 -15.16
C VAL A 177 -17.78 -17.58 -14.65
N VAL A 178 -17.70 -17.40 -13.33
CA VAL A 178 -17.03 -16.24 -12.72
C VAL A 178 -15.52 -16.31 -12.94
N ARG A 179 -14.94 -17.51 -12.83
CA ARG A 179 -13.51 -17.76 -13.11
C ARG A 179 -13.14 -17.37 -14.53
N ASP A 180 -13.96 -17.75 -15.51
CA ASP A 180 -13.75 -17.37 -16.91
C ASP A 180 -13.90 -15.86 -17.14
N ALA A 181 -14.91 -15.22 -16.54
CA ALA A 181 -15.06 -13.76 -16.59
C ALA A 181 -13.85 -13.01 -16.02
N PHE A 182 -13.32 -13.47 -14.91
CA PHE A 182 -12.14 -12.90 -14.27
C PHE A 182 -10.85 -13.17 -15.03
N ARG A 183 -10.71 -14.35 -15.66
CA ARG A 183 -9.60 -14.65 -16.58
C ARG A 183 -9.59 -13.67 -17.76
N LEU A 184 -10.73 -13.46 -18.41
CA LEU A 184 -10.86 -12.51 -19.52
C LEU A 184 -10.54 -11.08 -19.10
N ALA A 185 -11.03 -10.66 -17.92
CA ALA A 185 -10.74 -9.33 -17.38
C ALA A 185 -9.26 -9.15 -17.03
N GLY A 186 -8.63 -10.17 -16.43
CA GLY A 186 -7.21 -10.19 -16.12
C GLY A 186 -6.34 -9.97 -17.37
N ASN A 187 -6.68 -10.61 -18.49
CA ASN A 187 -5.97 -10.44 -19.77
C ASN A 187 -6.07 -9.01 -20.35
N LYS A 188 -7.06 -8.22 -19.94
CA LYS A 188 -7.20 -6.82 -20.37
C LYS A 188 -6.57 -5.83 -19.38
N LEU A 189 -6.20 -6.28 -18.19
CA LEU A 189 -5.54 -5.49 -17.18
C LEU A 189 -4.01 -5.63 -17.29
N PRO A 190 -3.25 -4.60 -16.91
CA PRO A 190 -1.80 -4.73 -16.81
C PRO A 190 -1.44 -5.60 -15.61
N GLY A 191 -0.64 -6.64 -15.83
CA GLY A 191 -0.12 -7.52 -14.79
C GLY A 191 -0.73 -8.92 -14.82
N GLN A 192 -0.40 -9.73 -13.80
CA GLN A 192 -0.94 -11.08 -13.65
C GLN A 192 -1.96 -11.10 -12.53
N TRP A 193 -3.04 -11.82 -12.76
CA TRP A 193 -4.20 -11.82 -11.88
C TRP A 193 -4.62 -13.25 -11.55
N GLU A 194 -5.12 -13.41 -10.33
CA GLU A 194 -5.55 -14.68 -9.77
C GLU A 194 -7.00 -14.60 -9.31
N PHE A 195 -7.70 -15.72 -9.47
CA PHE A 195 -9.04 -15.94 -8.95
C PHE A 195 -8.97 -16.30 -7.46
N VAL A 196 -9.73 -15.62 -6.62
CA VAL A 196 -9.73 -15.81 -5.17
C VAL A 196 -11.14 -16.09 -4.67
N LYS A 197 -11.27 -17.02 -3.72
CA LYS A 197 -12.55 -17.31 -3.06
C LYS A 197 -12.67 -16.59 -1.73
N LYS A 198 -13.90 -16.31 -1.31
CA LYS A 198 -14.17 -15.87 0.06
C LYS A 198 -13.75 -16.96 1.05
N GLY A 199 -13.05 -16.55 2.10
CA GLY A 199 -12.51 -17.45 3.13
C GLY A 199 -11.08 -17.93 2.84
N GLU A 200 -10.53 -17.69 1.65
CA GLU A 200 -9.11 -17.95 1.38
C GLU A 200 -8.21 -17.06 2.25
N ALA A 201 -7.03 -17.57 2.64
CA ALA A 201 -6.17 -16.88 3.57
C ALA A 201 -5.67 -15.52 3.03
N PRO A 202 -5.49 -14.53 3.91
CA PRO A 202 -4.82 -13.29 3.56
C PRO A 202 -3.39 -13.54 3.05
N VAL A 203 -2.90 -12.62 2.24
CA VAL A 203 -1.53 -12.67 1.69
C VAL A 203 -0.71 -11.54 2.31
N VAL A 204 0.51 -11.87 2.71
CA VAL A 204 1.52 -10.93 3.17
C VAL A 204 2.62 -10.85 2.13
N GLY A 205 2.70 -9.74 1.41
CA GLY A 205 3.64 -9.62 0.30
C GLY A 205 3.28 -10.59 -0.81
N LEU A 206 4.06 -11.66 -0.95
CA LEU A 206 3.82 -12.76 -1.90
C LEU A 206 3.41 -14.07 -1.19
N THR A 207 3.45 -14.11 0.13
CA THR A 207 3.25 -15.32 0.93
C THR A 207 1.81 -15.41 1.41
N LYS A 208 1.09 -16.46 1.01
CA LYS A 208 -0.24 -16.77 1.55
C LYS A 208 -0.11 -17.27 2.99
N LEU A 209 -1.02 -16.83 3.87
CA LEU A 209 -1.04 -17.23 5.29
C LEU A 209 -1.81 -18.54 5.49
N ASP A 210 -1.42 -19.59 4.75
CA ASP A 210 -2.00 -20.93 4.83
C ASP A 210 -1.20 -21.76 5.85
N GLY A 211 -1.62 -21.72 7.12
CA GLY A 211 -0.92 -22.39 8.23
C GLY A 211 0.32 -21.65 8.77
N VAL A 212 0.86 -20.69 8.02
CA VAL A 212 1.94 -19.79 8.46
C VAL A 212 1.34 -18.56 9.13
N THR A 213 1.76 -18.24 10.34
CA THR A 213 1.27 -17.05 11.05
C THR A 213 2.07 -15.80 10.70
N LEU A 214 1.43 -14.63 10.83
CA LEU A 214 2.11 -13.34 10.62
C LEU A 214 3.30 -13.17 11.57
N GLU A 215 3.17 -13.63 12.82
CA GLU A 215 4.25 -13.56 13.80
C GLU A 215 5.41 -14.48 13.44
N GLU A 216 5.15 -15.66 12.85
CA GLU A 216 6.20 -16.51 12.30
C GLU A 216 6.99 -15.81 11.19
N LEU A 217 6.32 -15.08 10.29
CA LEU A 217 6.99 -14.32 9.22
C LEU A 217 7.86 -13.17 9.73
N LYS A 218 7.56 -12.64 10.93
CA LYS A 218 8.35 -11.58 11.56
C LYS A 218 9.55 -12.11 12.34
N ARG A 219 9.54 -13.39 12.73
CA ARG A 219 10.63 -13.97 13.52
C ARG A 219 11.91 -13.95 12.68
N PRO A 220 13.05 -13.47 13.23
CA PRO A 220 14.33 -13.49 12.52
C PRO A 220 14.79 -14.90 12.13
N ARG A 221 14.43 -15.90 12.93
CA ARG A 221 14.74 -17.32 12.68
C ARG A 221 13.45 -18.09 12.53
N ARG A 222 13.28 -18.74 11.38
CA ARG A 222 12.15 -19.62 11.10
C ARG A 222 12.54 -21.06 11.41
N GLN A 223 11.71 -21.76 12.18
CA GLN A 223 11.84 -23.21 12.31
C GLN A 223 11.25 -23.84 11.06
N ILE A 224 12.10 -24.43 10.22
CA ILE A 224 11.66 -25.15 9.03
C ILE A 224 11.24 -26.54 9.51
N PRO A 225 9.99 -27.00 9.23
CA PRO A 225 9.60 -28.37 9.55
C PRO A 225 10.58 -29.35 8.88
N PRO A 226 11.03 -30.41 9.57
CA PRO A 226 12.04 -31.33 9.03
C PRO A 226 11.62 -31.96 7.70
N ALA A 227 10.32 -32.18 7.47
CA ALA A 227 9.79 -32.69 6.21
C ALA A 227 10.12 -31.79 4.99
N ARG A 228 10.10 -30.46 5.16
CA ARG A 228 10.42 -29.52 4.07
C ARG A 228 11.89 -29.53 3.70
N ILE A 229 12.76 -29.76 4.69
CA ILE A 229 14.20 -29.88 4.48
C ILE A 229 14.48 -31.12 3.61
N LEU A 230 13.77 -32.23 3.85
CA LEU A 230 13.91 -33.45 3.07
C LEU A 230 13.43 -33.28 1.61
N GLU A 231 12.33 -32.56 1.39
CA GLU A 231 11.83 -32.24 0.04
C GLU A 231 12.78 -31.32 -0.74
N GLU A 232 13.37 -30.31 -0.08
CA GLU A 232 14.33 -29.39 -0.70
C GLU A 232 15.66 -30.08 -1.01
N VAL A 233 16.12 -31.03 -0.18
CA VAL A 233 17.34 -31.83 -0.44
C VAL A 233 17.13 -32.86 -1.55
N GLY A 234 15.92 -33.42 -1.70
CA GLY A 234 15.58 -34.37 -2.76
C GLY A 234 15.49 -33.77 -4.17
N THR A 235 15.43 -32.44 -4.29
CA THR A 235 15.32 -31.71 -5.57
C THR A 235 16.64 -31.03 -5.96
N ALA A 236 17.79 -31.59 -5.56
CA ALA A 236 19.06 -31.19 -6.15
C ALA A 236 19.14 -31.72 -7.61
N PRO A 237 19.56 -30.91 -8.60
CA PRO A 237 19.73 -31.42 -9.96
C PRO A 237 20.87 -32.44 -9.92
N SER A 238 20.54 -33.71 -10.14
CA SER A 238 21.54 -34.73 -10.42
C SER A 238 22.31 -34.28 -11.66
N ILE A 239 23.54 -33.80 -11.47
CA ILE A 239 24.49 -33.59 -12.54
C ILE A 239 24.72 -34.99 -13.11
N ALA A 240 24.07 -35.29 -14.23
CA ALA A 240 24.29 -36.52 -14.96
C ALA A 240 25.76 -36.56 -15.37
N GLU A 241 26.51 -37.51 -14.81
CA GLU A 241 27.84 -37.86 -15.28
C GLU A 241 27.75 -38.25 -16.76
N ALA A 242 28.22 -37.37 -17.63
CA ALA A 242 28.53 -37.72 -19.01
C ALA A 242 29.86 -38.50 -19.03
N GLY A 243 29.76 -39.81 -18.75
CA GLY A 243 30.86 -40.76 -18.86
C GLY A 243 30.87 -41.50 -20.20
N SER A 244 31.86 -41.17 -21.03
CA SER A 244 32.64 -42.02 -21.95
C SER A 244 31.97 -43.06 -22.87
N GLY A 245 32.26 -42.97 -24.18
CA GLY A 245 32.27 -44.16 -25.05
C GLY A 245 32.05 -43.89 -26.54
N GLY A 246 32.99 -43.25 -27.24
CA GLY A 246 32.95 -43.08 -28.69
C GLY A 246 34.30 -43.33 -29.32
N GLN A 247 34.57 -44.59 -29.69
CA GLN A 247 35.77 -45.04 -30.38
C GLN A 247 35.65 -44.70 -31.89
N PRO A 248 36.67 -44.15 -32.55
CA PRO A 248 36.60 -43.91 -34.00
C PRO A 248 36.89 -45.19 -34.78
N PRO A 249 36.14 -45.53 -35.85
CA PRO A 249 36.53 -46.62 -36.73
C PRO A 249 37.68 -46.17 -37.63
N ALA A 250 38.72 -47.00 -37.65
CA ALA A 250 39.85 -46.93 -38.56
C ALA A 250 39.43 -47.28 -40.00
N SER A 251 40.17 -46.69 -40.94
CA SER A 251 40.11 -46.78 -42.40
C SER A 251 39.94 -48.17 -43.01
N SER A 252 39.22 -48.23 -44.13
CA SER A 252 39.58 -48.94 -45.36
C SER A 252 38.94 -48.23 -46.55
#